data_AF-A0A965TEQ2-F1
#
_entry.id   AF-A0A965TEQ2-F1
#
_cell.length_a   1.000
_cell.length_b   1.000
_cell.length_c   1.000
_cell.angle_alpha   90.00
_cell.angle_beta   90.00
_cell.angle_gamma   90.00
#
_symmetry.space_group_name_H-M   'P 1'
#
loop_
_entity.id
_entity.type
_entity.pdbx_description
1 polymer ?
#
loop_
_entity_poly.entity_id
_entity_poly.type
_entity_poly.pdbx_seq_one_letter_code
_entity_poly.pdbx_strand_id
1 'polypeptide(L)'
;MDKEVLQAIIIAIKSDDLELFSSHIEKKRGLLSLCFGRLPLLSLCYLYKSRKIVKTYEKALSAVSGYIFVEEEPEAYAFFKKQAKRCLRLYVFSNKPVTPAEMLAILQESAYLEEVYPRVNKDEKTVSNIEKIYRILHGQTIEQKDNKITIKHKPLTRNKKIAVIIIIAIACFMIAFSGVSWGALYTAFGSGIITRPIKIYNESQLIRAIEQGEQYFTLSNDISLTSKWTPQDFDGRLNGNGNTVYVYDKMIDGFVTNLTGIIENVNFVFAELILDISENTSFIADTNNGTLSNIRVSISGNFTDTGDNDIFVAILAVENNGDITGCVIDADITFVGNGVADTYLCGITAWNNARVTACATTDNSVFTTDTVDVAGLVAENGHLGTVADCENHAEVYQHSDSDSWLPNAGGVALNNIGIVTDCENYGKITASSGSTSADALNLYVGGVVCINNNSIVKSKNNAAVTGISQEFHIYAGGVAAVNNNDTSTIDNSCSYGEISASTGATADVFLFVGGIAGVTYGTISNSYSASTYSAENGKIYVGGIAGVAFYYTVFFSKNNYYINKPNFSFGYASILKDNFLFDGSNSGVTKLNTMEELIALEVYWG
;
A
#
# COMPACT_ATOMS: atom_id res chain seq x y z
N MET A 1 -33.54 75.08 -6.38
CA MET A 1 -32.91 73.82 -5.92
C MET A 1 -31.45 73.91 -6.26
N ASP A 2 -30.57 73.43 -5.38
CA ASP A 2 -29.13 73.58 -5.52
C ASP A 2 -28.64 72.91 -6.80
N LYS A 3 -27.92 73.66 -7.65
CA LYS A 3 -27.39 73.16 -8.93
C LYS A 3 -26.39 72.03 -8.71
N GLU A 4 -25.62 72.08 -7.62
CA GLU A 4 -24.63 71.04 -7.29
C GLU A 4 -25.30 69.70 -7.00
N VAL A 5 -26.42 69.71 -6.26
CA VAL A 5 -27.19 68.49 -5.94
C VAL A 5 -27.81 67.88 -7.19
N LEU A 6 -28.35 68.69 -8.10
CA LEU A 6 -28.93 68.20 -9.36
C LEU A 6 -27.87 67.57 -10.25
N GLN A 7 -26.69 68.16 -10.33
CA GLN A 7 -25.57 67.64 -11.10
C GLN A 7 -25.04 66.32 -10.50
N ALA A 8 -24.92 66.24 -9.18
CA ALA A 8 -24.49 65.02 -8.50
C ALA A 8 -25.44 63.83 -8.73
N ILE A 9 -26.76 64.07 -8.74
CA ILE A 9 -27.76 63.04 -9.05
C ILE A 9 -27.62 62.53 -10.50
N ILE A 10 -27.40 63.43 -11.47
CA ILE A 10 -27.17 63.04 -12.86
C ILE A 10 -25.87 62.24 -13.01
N ILE A 11 -24.80 62.66 -12.34
CA ILE A 11 -23.52 61.94 -12.33
C ILE A 11 -23.73 60.53 -11.80
N ALA A 12 -24.41 60.39 -10.66
CA ALA A 12 -24.69 59.10 -10.05
C ALA A 12 -25.50 58.16 -10.96
N ILE A 13 -26.50 58.70 -11.67
CA ILE A 13 -27.27 57.92 -12.65
C ILE A 13 -26.38 57.47 -13.81
N LYS A 14 -25.59 58.38 -14.41
CA LYS A 14 -24.72 58.09 -15.54
C LYS A 14 -23.68 57.01 -15.21
N SER A 15 -23.19 56.97 -13.97
CA SER A 15 -22.20 55.99 -13.50
C SER A 15 -22.80 54.75 -12.81
N ASP A 16 -24.12 54.68 -12.63
CA ASP A 16 -24.81 53.66 -11.80
C ASP A 16 -24.25 53.57 -10.37
N ASP A 17 -23.90 54.72 -9.79
CA ASP A 17 -23.37 54.85 -8.44
C ASP A 17 -24.51 54.95 -7.41
N LEU A 18 -24.85 53.80 -6.84
CA LEU A 18 -25.92 53.69 -5.85
C LEU A 18 -25.63 54.52 -4.59
N GLU A 19 -24.38 54.54 -4.11
CA GLU A 19 -24.02 55.23 -2.87
C GLU A 19 -24.16 56.74 -3.05
N LEU A 20 -23.61 57.27 -4.15
CA LEU A 20 -23.74 58.69 -4.48
C LEU A 20 -25.21 59.07 -4.67
N PHE A 21 -25.98 58.24 -5.40
CA PHE A 21 -27.41 58.48 -5.62
C PHE A 21 -28.20 58.50 -4.31
N SER A 22 -28.05 57.48 -3.47
CA SER A 22 -28.68 57.38 -2.14
C SER A 22 -28.32 58.56 -1.25
N SER A 23 -27.02 58.91 -1.21
CA SER A 23 -26.51 60.00 -0.37
C SER A 23 -27.12 61.37 -0.70
N HIS A 24 -27.62 61.57 -1.92
CA HIS A 24 -28.28 62.81 -2.32
C HIS A 24 -29.80 62.72 -2.22
N ILE A 25 -30.40 61.62 -2.69
CA ILE A 25 -31.86 61.44 -2.75
C ILE A 25 -32.49 61.33 -1.36
N GLU A 26 -31.80 60.76 -0.38
CA GLU A 26 -32.34 60.55 0.98
C GLU A 26 -32.22 61.78 1.89
N LYS A 27 -31.31 62.72 1.56
CA LYS A 27 -31.07 63.93 2.38
C LYS A 27 -32.24 64.91 2.39
N LYS A 28 -33.13 64.88 1.38
CA LYS A 28 -34.22 65.85 1.26
C LYS A 28 -35.49 65.25 0.67
N ARG A 29 -36.61 65.48 1.35
CA ARG A 29 -37.94 65.08 0.84
C ARG A 29 -38.20 65.71 -0.53
N GLY A 30 -38.74 64.92 -1.45
CA GLY A 30 -39.17 65.35 -2.79
C GLY A 30 -38.15 65.15 -3.91
N LEU A 31 -36.91 64.72 -3.63
CA LEU A 31 -35.91 64.51 -4.69
C LEU A 31 -36.20 63.27 -5.57
N LEU A 32 -36.95 62.27 -5.08
CA LEU A 32 -37.44 61.17 -5.92
C LEU A 32 -38.42 61.66 -7.01
N SER A 33 -39.03 62.82 -6.84
CA SER A 33 -39.99 63.41 -7.78
C SER A 33 -39.35 64.27 -8.86
N LEU A 34 -38.01 64.29 -8.99
CA LEU A 34 -37.35 65.11 -10.00
C LEU A 34 -37.64 64.65 -11.43
N CYS A 35 -37.85 65.62 -12.30
CA CYS A 35 -37.97 65.43 -13.75
C CYS A 35 -37.05 66.44 -14.44
N PHE A 36 -35.99 65.94 -15.08
CA PHE A 36 -35.03 66.75 -15.82
C PHE A 36 -35.59 67.01 -17.21
N GLY A 37 -36.19 68.19 -17.40
CA GLY A 37 -36.98 68.48 -18.59
C GLY A 37 -38.12 67.47 -18.73
N ARG A 38 -38.06 66.64 -19.77
CA ARG A 38 -39.05 65.59 -20.03
C ARG A 38 -38.72 64.23 -19.40
N LEU A 39 -37.60 64.10 -18.68
CA LEU A 39 -37.11 62.79 -18.22
C LEU A 39 -37.23 62.67 -16.69
N PRO A 40 -38.26 61.97 -16.18
CA PRO A 40 -38.30 61.51 -14.81
C PRO A 40 -37.05 60.71 -14.44
N LEU A 41 -36.66 60.71 -13.16
CA LEU A 41 -35.49 59.97 -12.67
C LEU A 41 -35.47 58.51 -13.13
N LEU A 42 -36.57 57.77 -13.03
CA LEU A 42 -36.60 56.36 -13.47
C LEU A 42 -36.38 56.21 -14.98
N SER A 43 -36.94 57.12 -15.79
CA SER A 43 -36.68 57.15 -17.23
C SER A 43 -35.21 57.44 -17.54
N LEU A 44 -34.55 58.30 -16.75
CA LEU A 44 -33.11 58.53 -16.86
C LEU A 44 -32.30 57.28 -16.48
N CYS A 45 -32.66 56.61 -15.39
CA CYS A 45 -31.99 55.37 -14.97
C CYS A 45 -32.12 54.28 -16.04
N TYR A 46 -33.28 54.13 -16.67
CA TYR A 46 -33.42 53.20 -17.80
C TYR A 46 -32.58 53.64 -19.01
N LEU A 47 -32.62 54.93 -19.37
CA LEU A 47 -31.86 55.47 -20.49
C LEU A 47 -30.35 55.19 -20.35
N TYR A 48 -29.80 55.38 -19.15
CA TYR A 48 -28.39 55.15 -18.82
C TYR A 48 -28.07 53.72 -18.35
N LYS A 49 -29.05 52.82 -18.29
CA LYS A 49 -28.90 51.43 -17.81
C LYS A 49 -28.32 51.32 -16.38
N SER A 50 -28.76 52.20 -15.49
CA SER A 50 -28.35 52.26 -14.08
C SER A 50 -28.98 51.12 -13.26
N ARG A 51 -28.46 49.89 -13.42
CA ARG A 51 -29.05 48.65 -12.88
C ARG A 51 -29.06 48.60 -11.36
N LYS A 52 -27.99 49.06 -10.69
CA LYS A 52 -27.92 49.08 -9.22
C LYS A 52 -28.96 50.02 -8.65
N ILE A 53 -29.09 51.21 -9.24
CA ILE A 53 -30.08 52.22 -8.80
C ILE A 53 -31.51 51.73 -9.06
N VAL A 54 -31.79 51.18 -10.25
CA VAL A 54 -33.11 50.61 -10.59
C VAL A 54 -33.48 49.50 -9.60
N LYS A 55 -32.58 48.54 -9.34
CA LYS A 55 -32.84 47.43 -8.41
C LYS A 55 -33.27 47.92 -7.02
N THR A 56 -32.68 49.01 -6.54
CA THR A 56 -32.94 49.55 -5.20
C THR A 56 -34.17 50.48 -5.16
N TYR A 57 -34.32 51.37 -6.14
CA TYR A 57 -35.29 52.47 -6.09
C TYR A 57 -36.47 52.36 -7.07
N GLU A 58 -36.56 51.33 -7.91
CA GLU A 58 -37.61 51.24 -8.96
C GLU A 58 -39.01 51.39 -8.39
N LYS A 59 -39.36 50.66 -7.32
CA LYS A 59 -40.69 50.73 -6.70
C LYS A 59 -41.00 52.13 -6.17
N ALA A 60 -40.02 52.81 -5.59
CA ALA A 60 -40.18 54.15 -5.05
C ALA A 60 -40.34 55.19 -6.17
N LEU A 61 -39.54 55.08 -7.22
CA LEU A 61 -39.59 55.99 -8.36
C LEU A 61 -40.82 55.74 -9.25
N SER A 62 -41.30 54.49 -9.37
CA SER A 62 -42.51 54.16 -10.14
C SER A 62 -43.79 54.66 -9.46
N ALA A 63 -43.75 54.87 -8.15
CA ALA A 63 -44.89 55.36 -7.37
C ALA A 63 -45.06 56.89 -7.43
N VAL A 64 -44.13 57.62 -8.05
CA VAL A 64 -44.18 59.08 -8.18
C VAL A 64 -45.31 59.48 -9.12
N SER A 65 -46.31 60.20 -8.59
CA SER A 65 -47.47 60.71 -9.34
C SER A 65 -47.38 62.19 -9.74
N GLY A 66 -46.45 62.94 -9.15
CA GLY A 66 -46.22 64.36 -9.43
C GLY A 66 -44.73 64.67 -9.55
N TYR A 67 -44.37 65.54 -10.50
CA TYR A 67 -42.99 65.84 -10.84
C TYR A 67 -42.58 67.27 -10.49
N ILE A 68 -41.38 67.41 -9.95
CA ILE A 68 -40.68 68.70 -9.79
C ILE A 68 -39.78 68.87 -11.00
N PHE A 69 -40.19 69.76 -11.90
CA PHE A 69 -39.46 70.03 -13.13
C PHE A 69 -38.21 70.87 -12.84
N VAL A 70 -37.08 70.41 -13.38
CA VAL A 70 -35.82 71.14 -13.43
C VAL A 70 -35.38 71.29 -14.87
N GLU A 71 -34.38 72.15 -15.09
CA GLU A 71 -33.80 72.36 -16.41
C GLU A 71 -33.38 71.03 -17.06
N GLU A 72 -33.69 70.87 -18.35
CA GLU A 72 -33.39 69.66 -19.12
C GLU A 72 -31.88 69.51 -19.27
N GLU A 73 -31.33 68.36 -18.84
CA GLU A 73 -29.90 68.11 -18.94
C GLU A 73 -29.53 67.83 -20.42
N PRO A 74 -28.63 68.62 -21.05
CA PRO A 74 -28.42 68.57 -22.48
C PRO A 74 -27.96 67.20 -23.02
N GLU A 75 -27.12 66.47 -22.28
CA GLU A 75 -26.60 65.17 -22.70
C GLU A 75 -27.68 64.08 -22.65
N ALA A 76 -28.49 64.05 -21.60
CA ALA A 76 -29.61 63.14 -21.45
C ALA A 76 -30.65 63.35 -22.56
N TYR A 77 -30.93 64.61 -22.91
CA TYR A 77 -31.81 64.90 -24.05
C TYR A 77 -31.20 64.44 -25.38
N ALA A 78 -29.90 64.68 -25.61
CA ALA A 78 -29.20 64.20 -26.79
C ALA A 78 -29.25 62.67 -26.90
N PHE A 79 -29.04 61.97 -25.78
CA PHE A 79 -29.10 60.51 -25.73
C PHE A 79 -30.51 59.97 -25.96
N PHE A 80 -31.50 60.56 -25.30
CA PHE A 80 -32.91 60.26 -25.53
C PHE A 80 -33.31 60.45 -26.99
N LYS A 81 -32.92 61.57 -27.62
CA LYS A 81 -33.19 61.87 -29.03
C LYS A 81 -32.65 60.78 -29.96
N LYS A 82 -31.44 60.27 -29.69
CA LYS A 82 -30.81 59.18 -30.44
C LYS A 82 -31.61 57.88 -30.35
N GLN A 83 -32.18 57.57 -29.18
CA GLN A 83 -33.00 56.36 -28.97
C GLN A 83 -34.41 56.52 -29.53
N ALA A 84 -35.07 57.65 -29.27
CA ALA A 84 -36.45 57.90 -29.64
C ALA A 84 -36.68 58.04 -31.15
N LYS A 85 -35.66 58.46 -31.93
CA LYS A 85 -35.70 58.58 -33.41
C LYS A 85 -37.02 59.23 -33.90
N ARG A 86 -37.77 58.53 -34.76
CA ARG A 86 -39.05 59.01 -35.34
C ARG A 86 -40.15 59.19 -34.30
N CYS A 87 -40.04 58.59 -33.11
CA CYS A 87 -40.97 58.78 -32.01
C CYS A 87 -40.70 60.05 -31.20
N LEU A 88 -39.60 60.77 -31.45
CA LEU A 88 -39.36 62.08 -30.83
C LEU A 88 -40.56 63.02 -31.01
N ARG A 89 -41.26 62.95 -32.17
CA ARG A 89 -42.46 63.74 -32.48
C ARG A 89 -43.59 63.62 -31.47
N LEU A 90 -43.64 62.53 -30.69
CA LEU A 90 -44.62 62.35 -29.61
C LEU A 90 -44.39 63.34 -28.45
N TYR A 91 -43.19 63.90 -28.35
CA TYR A 91 -42.72 64.71 -27.22
C TYR A 91 -42.25 66.12 -27.63
N VAL A 92 -42.24 66.48 -28.92
CA VAL A 92 -41.75 67.80 -29.39
C VAL A 92 -42.70 68.94 -29.01
N PHE A 93 -44.01 68.71 -29.10
CA PHE A 93 -45.04 69.74 -28.91
C PHE A 93 -45.80 69.66 -27.58
N SER A 94 -45.34 68.80 -26.67
CA SER A 94 -45.96 68.63 -25.36
C SER A 94 -44.92 68.76 -24.26
N ASN A 95 -45.19 69.60 -23.25
CA ASN A 95 -44.43 69.64 -22.00
C ASN A 95 -44.68 68.39 -21.11
N LYS A 96 -44.98 67.24 -21.72
CA LYS A 96 -45.26 65.99 -21.02
C LYS A 96 -43.97 65.21 -20.78
N PRO A 97 -43.79 64.61 -19.60
CA PRO A 97 -42.67 63.72 -19.34
C PRO A 97 -42.79 62.43 -20.16
N VAL A 98 -41.65 61.84 -20.50
CA VAL A 98 -41.53 60.49 -21.05
C VAL A 98 -41.63 59.54 -19.87
N THR A 99 -42.75 58.84 -19.76
CA THR A 99 -42.98 57.91 -18.66
C THR A 99 -41.95 56.77 -18.66
N PRO A 100 -41.69 56.13 -17.51
CA PRO A 100 -40.76 55.00 -17.44
C PRO A 100 -41.14 53.85 -18.39
N ALA A 101 -42.44 53.58 -18.54
CA ALA A 101 -42.93 52.55 -19.47
C ALA A 101 -42.69 52.92 -20.95
N GLU A 102 -42.88 54.20 -21.32
CA GLU A 102 -42.53 54.66 -22.66
C GLU A 102 -41.02 54.61 -22.91
N MET A 103 -40.20 54.89 -21.90
CA MET A 103 -38.74 54.78 -22.01
C MET A 103 -38.31 53.33 -22.28
N LEU A 104 -38.83 52.35 -21.52
CA LEU A 104 -38.56 50.93 -21.78
C LEU A 104 -39.00 50.50 -23.19
N ALA A 105 -40.16 51.00 -23.64
CA ALA A 105 -40.62 50.79 -25.02
C ALA A 105 -39.64 51.39 -26.04
N ILE A 106 -39.12 52.59 -25.81
CA ILE A 106 -38.12 53.23 -26.69
C ILE A 106 -36.82 52.41 -26.75
N LEU A 107 -36.39 51.85 -25.62
CA LEU A 107 -35.17 51.05 -25.48
C LEU A 107 -35.32 49.59 -25.96
N GLN A 108 -36.52 49.16 -26.35
CA GLN A 108 -36.84 47.79 -26.77
C GLN A 108 -36.70 46.73 -25.66
N GLU A 109 -36.79 47.12 -24.39
CA GLU A 109 -36.69 46.22 -23.23
C GLU A 109 -38.01 45.47 -23.00
N SER A 110 -38.41 44.65 -23.97
CA SER A 110 -39.78 44.13 -24.09
C SER A 110 -40.19 43.19 -22.96
N ALA A 111 -39.32 42.23 -22.59
CA ALA A 111 -39.59 41.32 -21.47
C ALA A 111 -39.72 42.07 -20.14
N TYR A 112 -38.87 43.08 -19.94
CA TYR A 112 -38.90 43.88 -18.73
C TYR A 112 -40.10 44.81 -18.68
N LEU A 113 -40.46 45.42 -19.82
CA LEU A 113 -41.69 46.19 -19.93
C LEU A 113 -42.91 45.33 -19.60
N GLU A 114 -43.03 44.12 -20.14
CA GLU A 114 -44.14 43.19 -19.82
C GLU A 114 -44.23 42.89 -18.33
N GLU A 115 -43.09 42.73 -17.66
CA GLU A 115 -43.01 42.49 -16.21
C GLU A 115 -43.48 43.71 -15.39
N VAL A 116 -43.01 44.92 -15.72
CA VAL A 116 -43.30 46.12 -14.93
C VAL A 116 -44.60 46.82 -15.31
N TYR A 117 -45.13 46.58 -16.52
CA TYR A 117 -46.30 47.26 -17.07
C TYR A 117 -47.55 47.24 -16.16
N PRO A 118 -47.87 46.16 -15.42
CA PRO A 118 -48.99 46.14 -14.50
C PRO A 118 -48.84 47.10 -13.30
N ARG A 119 -47.60 47.46 -12.95
CA ARG A 119 -47.24 48.27 -11.76
C ARG A 119 -47.11 49.77 -12.06
N VAL A 120 -46.98 50.15 -13.33
CA VAL A 120 -46.80 51.55 -13.74
C VAL A 120 -48.15 52.25 -13.84
N ASN A 121 -48.25 53.43 -13.23
CA ASN A 121 -49.38 54.33 -13.40
C ASN A 121 -49.39 54.88 -14.84
N LYS A 122 -50.46 54.60 -15.58
CA LYS A 122 -50.57 54.90 -17.01
C LYS A 122 -51.92 55.53 -17.33
N ASP A 123 -51.88 56.67 -18.01
CA ASP A 123 -53.06 57.27 -18.63
C ASP A 123 -53.29 56.66 -20.04
N GLU A 124 -54.47 56.87 -20.62
CA GLU A 124 -54.81 56.39 -21.98
C GLU A 124 -53.78 56.87 -23.02
N LYS A 125 -53.19 58.04 -22.80
CA LYS A 125 -52.18 58.61 -23.70
C LYS A 125 -50.85 57.84 -23.64
N THR A 126 -50.41 57.43 -22.46
CA THR A 126 -49.20 56.62 -22.24
C THR A 126 -49.32 55.29 -22.96
N VAL A 127 -50.49 54.65 -22.85
CA VAL A 127 -50.80 53.42 -23.57
C VAL A 127 -50.71 53.62 -25.08
N SER A 128 -51.39 54.64 -25.62
CA SER A 128 -51.36 54.96 -27.04
C SER A 128 -49.94 55.29 -27.55
N ASN A 129 -49.10 55.90 -26.71
CA ASN A 129 -47.72 56.19 -27.07
C ASN A 129 -46.87 54.92 -27.13
N ILE A 130 -47.01 53.99 -26.18
CA ILE A 130 -46.31 52.70 -26.20
C ILE A 130 -46.64 51.91 -27.48
N GLU A 131 -47.92 51.87 -27.87
CA GLU A 131 -48.36 51.28 -29.15
C GLU A 131 -47.64 51.91 -30.34
N LYS A 132 -47.65 53.25 -30.41
CA LYS A 132 -46.99 54.00 -31.48
C LYS A 132 -45.49 53.75 -31.49
N ILE A 133 -44.85 53.66 -30.33
CA ILE A 133 -43.41 53.39 -30.20
C ILE A 133 -43.07 52.02 -30.77
N TYR A 134 -43.74 50.95 -30.36
CA TYR A 134 -43.47 49.61 -30.90
C TYR A 134 -43.78 49.50 -32.40
N ARG A 135 -44.84 50.17 -32.86
CA ARG A 135 -45.19 50.20 -34.29
C ARG A 135 -44.15 50.96 -35.12
N ILE A 136 -43.71 52.13 -34.66
CA ILE A 136 -42.84 53.03 -35.43
C ILE A 136 -41.36 52.63 -35.34
N LEU A 137 -40.85 52.31 -34.14
CA LEU A 137 -39.44 52.00 -33.92
C LEU A 137 -39.10 50.53 -34.16
N HIS A 138 -39.96 49.63 -33.69
CA HIS A 138 -39.62 48.20 -33.61
C HIS A 138 -40.33 47.36 -34.68
N GLY A 139 -41.37 47.90 -35.32
CA GLY A 139 -42.21 47.16 -36.26
C GLY A 139 -42.91 45.98 -35.60
N GLN A 140 -43.32 46.15 -34.35
CA GLN A 140 -44.04 45.14 -33.56
C GLN A 140 -45.43 45.67 -33.21
N THR A 141 -46.38 44.75 -33.10
CA THR A 141 -47.73 45.02 -32.58
C THR A 141 -47.78 44.62 -31.12
N ILE A 142 -48.48 45.41 -30.31
CA ILE A 142 -48.77 45.06 -28.93
C ILE A 142 -50.23 44.60 -28.82
N GLU A 143 -50.51 43.66 -27.94
CA GLU A 143 -51.85 43.29 -27.53
C GLU A 143 -52.00 43.65 -26.05
N GLN A 144 -53.07 44.37 -25.70
CA GLN A 144 -53.36 44.73 -24.32
C GLN A 144 -54.59 43.99 -23.84
N LYS A 145 -54.46 43.28 -22.71
CA LYS A 145 -55.55 42.55 -22.06
C LYS A 145 -55.34 42.55 -20.55
N ASP A 146 -56.39 42.82 -19.78
CA ASP A 146 -56.40 42.69 -18.31
C ASP A 146 -55.21 43.37 -17.60
N ASN A 147 -54.92 44.64 -17.94
CA ASN A 147 -53.80 45.43 -17.40
C ASN A 147 -52.40 44.85 -17.71
N LYS A 148 -52.29 43.90 -18.64
CA LYS A 148 -51.04 43.37 -19.18
C LYS A 148 -50.85 43.80 -20.63
N ILE A 149 -49.59 43.89 -21.03
CA ILE A 149 -49.16 44.07 -22.42
C ILE A 149 -48.48 42.77 -22.86
N THR A 150 -48.70 42.38 -24.11
CA THR A 150 -47.96 41.30 -24.75
C THR A 150 -47.40 41.81 -26.07
N ILE A 151 -46.09 41.74 -26.24
CA ILE A 151 -45.37 42.27 -27.38
C ILE A 151 -45.04 41.10 -28.28
N LYS A 152 -45.66 41.03 -29.46
CA LYS A 152 -45.41 39.91 -30.39
C LYS A 152 -43.95 39.90 -30.82
N HIS A 153 -43.22 38.86 -30.43
CA HIS A 153 -41.85 38.64 -30.88
C HIS A 153 -41.82 38.40 -32.38
N LYS A 154 -40.80 38.97 -33.06
CA LYS A 154 -40.54 38.63 -34.46
C LYS A 154 -40.10 37.16 -34.53
N PRO A 155 -40.63 36.35 -35.47
CA PRO A 155 -40.19 34.98 -35.65
C PRO A 155 -38.67 34.94 -35.91
N LEU A 156 -37.97 34.02 -35.24
CA LEU A 156 -36.54 33.78 -35.45
C LEU A 156 -36.30 33.46 -36.93
N THR A 157 -35.33 34.15 -37.54
CA THR A 157 -34.93 33.92 -38.93
C THR A 157 -34.33 32.51 -39.06
N ARG A 158 -34.51 31.88 -40.24
CA ARG A 158 -34.07 30.50 -40.53
C ARG A 158 -32.62 30.22 -40.12
N ASN A 159 -31.73 31.20 -40.33
CA ASN A 159 -30.30 31.09 -40.00
C ASN A 159 -30.03 31.00 -38.49
N LYS A 160 -30.82 31.70 -37.66
CA LYS A 160 -30.69 31.64 -36.19
C LYS A 160 -31.18 30.32 -35.62
N LYS A 161 -32.22 29.72 -36.22
CA LYS A 161 -32.68 28.37 -35.83
C LYS A 161 -31.63 27.30 -36.13
N ILE A 162 -30.99 27.37 -37.29
CA ILE A 162 -29.92 26.44 -37.67
C ILE A 162 -28.72 26.56 -36.71
N ALA A 163 -28.31 27.80 -36.36
CA ALA A 163 -27.20 28.02 -35.44
C ALA A 163 -27.44 27.41 -34.04
N VAL A 164 -28.65 27.54 -33.50
CA VAL A 164 -29.00 26.95 -32.18
C VAL A 164 -28.97 25.43 -32.23
N ILE A 165 -29.47 24.81 -33.31
CA ILE A 165 -29.43 23.35 -33.48
C ILE A 165 -27.97 22.85 -33.57
N ILE A 166 -27.11 23.58 -34.29
CA ILE A 166 -25.69 23.23 -34.41
C ILE A 166 -24.99 23.28 -33.03
N ILE A 167 -25.25 24.32 -32.22
CA ILE A 167 -24.63 24.44 -30.90
C ILE A 167 -25.05 23.29 -29.97
N ILE A 168 -26.33 22.93 -29.97
CA ILE A 168 -26.83 21.80 -29.15
C ILE A 168 -26.19 20.48 -29.63
N ALA A 169 -26.11 20.27 -30.94
CA ALA A 169 -25.47 19.07 -31.50
C ALA A 169 -23.99 18.97 -31.12
N ILE A 170 -23.24 20.08 -31.15
CA ILE A 170 -21.83 20.12 -30.73
C ILE A 170 -21.68 19.80 -29.24
N ALA A 171 -22.53 20.38 -28.38
CA ALA A 171 -22.49 20.11 -26.95
C ALA A 171 -22.77 18.63 -26.62
N CYS A 172 -23.77 18.03 -27.26
CA CYS A 172 -24.06 16.60 -27.11
C CYS A 172 -22.91 15.72 -27.63
N PHE A 173 -22.28 16.10 -28.74
CA PHE A 173 -21.13 15.37 -29.30
C PHE A 173 -19.93 15.39 -28.35
N MET A 174 -19.61 16.54 -27.73
CA MET A 174 -18.49 16.64 -26.79
C MET A 174 -18.69 15.81 -25.52
N ILE A 175 -19.93 15.71 -25.00
CA ILE A 175 -20.25 14.88 -23.83
C ILE A 175 -20.14 13.38 -24.17
N ALA A 176 -20.60 12.97 -25.36
CA ALA A 176 -20.47 11.59 -25.82
C ALA A 176 -18.99 11.21 -26.04
N PHE A 177 -18.19 12.10 -26.62
CA PHE A 177 -16.78 11.84 -26.89
C PHE A 177 -15.96 11.75 -25.60
N SER A 178 -16.23 12.58 -24.60
CA SER A 178 -15.55 12.49 -23.30
C SER A 178 -15.88 11.17 -22.59
N GLY A 179 -17.14 10.72 -22.59
CA GLY A 179 -17.52 9.43 -22.00
C GLY A 179 -16.80 8.23 -22.63
N VAL A 180 -16.70 8.20 -23.96
CA VAL A 180 -16.02 7.11 -24.69
C VAL A 180 -14.50 7.17 -24.48
N SER A 181 -13.90 8.36 -24.48
CA SER A 181 -12.45 8.51 -24.28
C SER A 181 -12.03 8.21 -22.85
N TRP A 182 -12.79 8.62 -21.83
CA TRP A 182 -12.57 8.19 -20.45
C TRP A 182 -12.78 6.70 -20.27
N GLY A 183 -13.83 6.12 -20.89
CA GLY A 183 -14.04 4.67 -20.89
C GLY A 183 -12.87 3.90 -21.50
N ALA A 184 -12.35 4.35 -22.63
CA ALA A 184 -11.17 3.76 -23.27
C ALA A 184 -9.92 3.89 -22.39
N LEU A 185 -9.69 5.04 -21.75
CA LEU A 185 -8.59 5.26 -20.82
C LEU A 185 -8.69 4.35 -19.59
N TYR A 186 -9.85 4.21 -18.96
CA TYR A 186 -10.04 3.29 -17.83
C TYR A 186 -9.85 1.83 -18.22
N THR A 187 -10.18 1.47 -19.45
CA THR A 187 -9.94 0.11 -19.96
C THR A 187 -8.45 -0.13 -20.23
N ALA A 188 -7.74 0.91 -20.70
CA ALA A 188 -6.31 0.84 -21.01
C ALA A 188 -5.40 0.91 -19.78
N PHE A 189 -5.75 1.73 -18.78
CA PHE A 189 -4.89 2.04 -17.63
C PHE A 189 -5.42 1.53 -16.29
N GLY A 190 -6.68 1.09 -16.21
CA GLY A 190 -7.32 0.70 -14.95
C GLY A 190 -7.91 1.87 -14.17
N SER A 191 -8.69 1.57 -13.13
CA SER A 191 -9.33 2.55 -12.25
C SER A 191 -9.03 2.33 -10.76
N GLY A 192 -8.11 1.43 -10.43
CA GLY A 192 -7.65 1.18 -9.05
C GLY A 192 -8.60 0.31 -8.23
N ILE A 193 -9.61 -0.30 -8.84
CA ILE A 193 -10.53 -1.26 -8.20
C ILE A 193 -10.15 -2.70 -8.58
N ILE A 194 -10.58 -3.67 -7.78
CA ILE A 194 -10.21 -5.08 -7.95
C ILE A 194 -10.45 -5.65 -9.37
N THR A 195 -11.55 -5.27 -10.03
CA THR A 195 -11.88 -5.75 -11.38
C THR A 195 -11.13 -5.00 -12.49
N ARG A 196 -10.49 -3.87 -12.17
CA ARG A 196 -9.80 -2.98 -13.10
C ARG A 196 -8.57 -2.35 -12.41
N PRO A 197 -7.56 -3.17 -12.06
CA PRO A 197 -6.36 -2.66 -11.40
C PRO A 197 -5.63 -1.67 -12.29
N ILE A 198 -4.96 -0.69 -11.68
CA ILE A 198 -4.10 0.25 -12.38
C ILE A 198 -2.90 -0.50 -12.95
N LYS A 199 -2.65 -0.31 -14.24
CA LYS A 199 -1.57 -0.98 -14.96
C LYS A 199 -0.28 -0.19 -14.87
N ILE A 200 0.78 -0.85 -14.44
CA ILE A 200 2.14 -0.32 -14.31
C ILE A 200 2.98 -0.85 -15.46
N TYR A 201 3.57 0.06 -16.24
CA TYR A 201 4.38 -0.25 -17.42
C TYR A 201 5.84 0.21 -17.29
N ASN A 202 6.16 1.04 -16.28
CA ASN A 202 7.50 1.59 -16.05
C ASN A 202 7.73 1.96 -14.58
N GLU A 203 8.99 2.22 -14.23
CA GLU A 203 9.46 2.57 -12.88
C GLU A 203 8.70 3.75 -12.26
N SER A 204 8.47 4.84 -13.00
CA SER A 204 7.76 6.01 -12.46
C SER A 204 6.31 5.70 -12.06
N GLN A 205 5.66 4.74 -12.73
CA GLN A 205 4.33 4.28 -12.35
C GLN A 205 4.37 3.34 -11.15
N LEU A 206 5.44 2.53 -11.01
CA LEU A 206 5.65 1.68 -9.85
C LEU A 206 5.86 2.53 -8.58
N ILE A 207 6.73 3.53 -8.64
CA ILE A 207 6.97 4.47 -7.53
C ILE A 207 5.65 5.10 -7.07
N ARG A 208 4.87 5.66 -8.01
CA ARG A 208 3.57 6.25 -7.69
C ARG A 208 2.56 5.25 -7.11
N ALA A 209 2.61 3.99 -7.56
CA ALA A 209 1.69 2.97 -7.05
C ALA A 209 1.95 2.69 -5.57
N ILE A 210 3.24 2.61 -5.19
CA ILE A 210 3.65 2.42 -3.80
C ILE A 210 3.30 3.65 -2.97
N GLU A 211 3.47 4.87 -3.50
CA GLU A 211 3.10 6.12 -2.81
C GLU A 211 1.58 6.35 -2.63
N GLN A 212 0.74 5.77 -3.49
CA GLN A 212 -0.70 6.08 -3.53
C GLN A 212 -1.58 5.23 -2.60
N GLY A 213 -1.03 4.15 -2.03
CA GLY A 213 -1.76 3.28 -1.09
C GLY A 213 -3.06 2.68 -1.65
N GLU A 214 -3.94 2.19 -0.77
CA GLU A 214 -5.31 1.62 -0.84
C GLU A 214 -5.94 1.31 -2.24
N GLN A 215 -5.15 0.91 -3.22
CA GLN A 215 -5.59 0.68 -4.60
C GLN A 215 -5.05 -0.64 -5.13
N TYR A 216 -5.69 -1.11 -6.20
CA TYR A 216 -5.31 -2.34 -6.88
C TYR A 216 -4.43 -2.01 -8.07
N PHE A 217 -3.23 -2.57 -8.09
CA PHE A 217 -2.20 -2.38 -9.10
C PHE A 217 -1.82 -3.71 -9.74
N THR A 218 -1.43 -3.65 -11.02
CA THR A 218 -0.86 -4.81 -11.70
C THR A 218 0.30 -4.41 -12.60
N LEU A 219 1.41 -5.16 -12.53
CA LEU A 219 2.49 -5.00 -13.49
C LEU A 219 2.05 -5.55 -14.84
N SER A 220 2.26 -4.75 -15.88
CA SER A 220 1.98 -5.13 -17.26
C SER A 220 3.24 -5.46 -18.06
N ASN A 221 4.42 -5.09 -17.54
CA ASN A 221 5.73 -5.39 -18.08
C ASN A 221 6.71 -5.64 -16.92
N ASP A 222 7.86 -6.23 -17.24
CA ASP A 222 9.03 -6.15 -16.38
C ASP A 222 9.46 -4.68 -16.18
N ILE A 223 9.96 -4.38 -14.98
CA ILE A 223 10.37 -3.04 -14.57
C ILE A 223 11.83 -3.08 -14.15
N SER A 224 12.68 -2.24 -14.73
CA SER A 224 14.04 -2.04 -14.24
C SER A 224 14.11 -0.76 -13.43
N LEU A 225 14.63 -0.85 -12.21
CA LEU A 225 14.92 0.32 -11.40
C LEU A 225 16.16 1.02 -11.95
N THR A 226 16.05 2.32 -12.20
CA THR A 226 17.15 3.17 -12.69
C THR A 226 17.58 4.19 -11.66
N SER A 227 16.73 4.46 -10.67
CA SER A 227 16.96 5.40 -9.57
C SER A 227 17.00 4.68 -8.23
N LYS A 228 17.63 5.31 -7.22
CA LYS A 228 17.64 4.75 -5.85
C LYS A 228 16.20 4.57 -5.38
N TRP A 229 15.88 3.35 -4.95
CA TRP A 229 14.60 3.02 -4.34
C TRP A 229 14.54 3.57 -2.91
N THR A 230 13.37 4.03 -2.50
CA THR A 230 13.10 4.45 -1.12
C THR A 230 11.82 3.75 -0.70
N PRO A 231 11.88 2.81 0.27
CA PRO A 231 10.69 2.13 0.71
C PRO A 231 9.67 3.10 1.28
N GLN A 232 8.40 2.70 1.18
CA GLN A 232 7.27 3.37 1.82
C GLN A 232 6.37 2.29 2.43
N ASP A 233 5.44 2.71 3.29
CA ASP A 233 4.36 1.85 3.73
C ASP A 233 3.42 1.53 2.56
N PHE A 234 2.88 0.31 2.53
CA PHE A 234 1.97 -0.13 1.49
C PHE A 234 0.79 -0.92 2.05
N ASP A 235 -0.41 -0.40 1.84
CA ASP A 235 -1.70 -0.96 2.26
C ASP A 235 -2.59 -1.37 1.07
N GLY A 236 -2.11 -1.17 -0.17
CA GLY A 236 -2.80 -1.55 -1.41
C GLY A 236 -2.61 -3.01 -1.80
N ARG A 237 -2.96 -3.35 -3.05
CA ARG A 237 -2.68 -4.65 -3.66
C ARG A 237 -1.83 -4.50 -4.91
N LEU A 238 -0.62 -5.05 -4.91
CA LEU A 238 0.26 -5.12 -6.09
C LEU A 238 0.32 -6.56 -6.60
N ASN A 239 -0.20 -6.80 -7.80
CA ASN A 239 -0.05 -8.08 -8.49
C ASN A 239 0.98 -7.97 -9.62
N GLY A 240 2.12 -8.63 -9.46
CA GLY A 240 3.19 -8.68 -10.47
C GLY A 240 2.79 -9.38 -11.76
N ASN A 241 1.74 -10.20 -11.75
CA ASN A 241 1.27 -10.97 -12.90
C ASN A 241 2.40 -11.77 -13.56
N GLY A 242 3.35 -12.26 -12.76
CA GLY A 242 4.53 -13.00 -13.19
C GLY A 242 5.67 -12.14 -13.76
N ASN A 243 5.53 -10.81 -13.78
CA ASN A 243 6.59 -9.90 -14.23
C ASN A 243 7.67 -9.70 -13.17
N THR A 244 8.82 -9.23 -13.63
CA THR A 244 10.04 -9.07 -12.87
C THR A 244 10.35 -7.60 -12.58
N VAL A 245 10.70 -7.30 -11.35
CA VAL A 245 11.33 -6.05 -10.94
C VAL A 245 12.85 -6.30 -10.87
N TYR A 246 13.57 -5.78 -11.84
CA TYR A 246 15.04 -5.79 -11.85
C TYR A 246 15.55 -4.65 -10.97
N VAL A 247 16.00 -5.02 -9.78
CA VAL A 247 16.45 -4.11 -8.73
C VAL A 247 17.89 -3.68 -8.95
N TYR A 248 18.75 -4.62 -9.38
CA TYR A 248 20.20 -4.42 -9.45
C TYR A 248 20.80 -3.93 -8.12
N ASP A 249 21.45 -2.77 -8.11
CA ASP A 249 22.08 -2.10 -6.96
C ASP A 249 21.25 -0.93 -6.41
N LYS A 250 19.99 -0.78 -6.86
CA LYS A 250 19.18 0.41 -6.60
C LYS A 250 18.41 0.37 -5.29
N MET A 251 18.36 -0.78 -4.64
CA MET A 251 17.63 -0.98 -3.40
C MET A 251 18.57 -1.64 -2.40
N ILE A 252 18.80 -0.93 -1.30
CA ILE A 252 19.62 -1.41 -0.17
C ILE A 252 18.77 -1.67 1.07
N ASP A 253 17.55 -1.12 1.09
CA ASP A 253 16.51 -1.31 2.11
C ASP A 253 15.36 -2.15 1.52
N GLY A 254 14.30 -2.43 2.28
CA GLY A 254 13.14 -3.18 1.76
C GLY A 254 12.48 -2.56 0.52
N PHE A 255 11.69 -3.34 -0.21
CA PHE A 255 10.81 -2.82 -1.27
C PHE A 255 9.69 -1.95 -0.68
N VAL A 256 9.19 -2.32 0.49
CA VAL A 256 8.26 -1.55 1.34
C VAL A 256 8.74 -1.59 2.79
N THR A 257 8.38 -0.59 3.59
CA THR A 257 8.72 -0.60 5.03
C THR A 257 7.68 -1.42 5.80
N ASN A 258 6.43 -0.97 5.82
CA ASN A 258 5.32 -1.73 6.42
C ASN A 258 4.32 -2.18 5.35
N LEU A 259 4.11 -3.49 5.24
CA LEU A 259 3.08 -4.07 4.39
C LEU A 259 1.84 -4.41 5.23
N THR A 260 0.71 -3.73 5.02
CA THR A 260 -0.60 -4.16 5.53
C THR A 260 -1.51 -4.69 4.42
N GLY A 261 -1.13 -4.42 3.17
CA GLY A 261 -1.81 -4.84 1.97
C GLY A 261 -1.36 -6.21 1.44
N ILE A 262 -1.32 -6.34 0.11
CA ILE A 262 -0.96 -7.60 -0.58
C ILE A 262 0.06 -7.32 -1.67
N ILE A 263 1.19 -8.04 -1.67
CA ILE A 263 2.09 -8.12 -2.83
C ILE A 263 2.10 -9.57 -3.30
N GLU A 264 1.80 -9.79 -4.58
CA GLU A 264 1.66 -11.15 -5.11
C GLU A 264 2.21 -11.33 -6.53
N ASN A 265 2.73 -12.53 -6.84
CA ASN A 265 3.14 -12.95 -8.18
C ASN A 265 4.17 -12.00 -8.82
N VAL A 266 5.12 -11.50 -8.04
CA VAL A 266 6.22 -10.61 -8.49
C VAL A 266 7.54 -11.38 -8.38
N ASN A 267 8.40 -11.25 -9.39
CA ASN A 267 9.79 -11.68 -9.28
C ASN A 267 10.68 -10.47 -8.98
N PHE A 268 11.66 -10.61 -8.09
CA PHE A 268 12.68 -9.60 -7.81
C PHE A 268 14.04 -10.18 -8.15
N VAL A 269 14.84 -9.43 -8.90
CA VAL A 269 16.20 -9.82 -9.29
C VAL A 269 17.17 -8.73 -8.87
N PHE A 270 18.05 -9.07 -7.94
CA PHE A 270 19.12 -8.22 -7.44
C PHE A 270 20.40 -8.49 -8.24
N ALA A 271 21.28 -7.48 -8.31
CA ALA A 271 22.67 -7.74 -8.70
C ALA A 271 23.44 -8.31 -7.50
N GLU A 272 24.71 -8.65 -7.70
CA GLU A 272 25.59 -8.93 -6.57
C GLU A 272 25.68 -7.68 -5.68
N LEU A 273 25.27 -7.82 -4.42
CA LEU A 273 25.23 -6.75 -3.44
C LEU A 273 26.46 -6.83 -2.53
N ILE A 274 27.04 -5.68 -2.20
CA ILE A 274 28.07 -5.55 -1.17
C ILE A 274 27.53 -4.54 -0.16
N LEU A 275 27.15 -5.01 1.03
CA LEU A 275 26.43 -4.22 2.01
C LEU A 275 27.11 -4.25 3.38
N ASP A 276 27.21 -3.08 4.00
CA ASP A 276 27.47 -2.95 5.43
C ASP A 276 26.11 -2.87 6.14
N ILE A 277 25.81 -3.85 6.97
CA ILE A 277 24.54 -3.99 7.68
C ILE A 277 24.76 -3.51 9.12
N SER A 278 24.09 -2.44 9.52
CA SER A 278 24.15 -1.91 10.90
C SER A 278 22.82 -2.04 11.64
N GLU A 279 21.77 -2.49 10.97
CA GLU A 279 20.41 -2.62 11.49
C GLU A 279 19.69 -3.79 10.83
N ASN A 280 18.54 -4.17 11.40
CA ASN A 280 17.70 -5.22 10.84
C ASN A 280 17.34 -4.89 9.38
N THR A 281 17.50 -5.87 8.49
CA THR A 281 17.40 -5.64 7.06
C THR A 281 16.51 -6.69 6.40
N SER A 282 15.59 -6.21 5.55
CA SER A 282 14.89 -7.04 4.58
C SER A 282 15.00 -6.48 3.17
N PHE A 283 14.71 -7.29 2.16
CA PHE A 283 14.73 -6.86 0.76
C PHE A 283 13.33 -6.66 0.18
N ILE A 284 12.27 -7.16 0.82
CA ILE A 284 10.89 -6.98 0.35
C ILE A 284 10.06 -6.15 1.33
N ALA A 285 9.89 -6.55 2.58
CA ALA A 285 9.07 -5.83 3.55
C ALA A 285 9.69 -5.88 4.95
N ASP A 286 10.05 -4.75 5.55
CA ASP A 286 10.65 -4.79 6.89
C ASP A 286 9.68 -5.40 7.91
N THR A 287 8.42 -4.95 7.88
CA THR A 287 7.33 -5.57 8.65
C THR A 287 6.18 -5.98 7.73
N ASN A 288 5.84 -7.27 7.72
CA ASN A 288 4.67 -7.80 7.03
C ASN A 288 3.50 -8.02 8.00
N ASN A 289 2.50 -7.15 7.95
CA ASN A 289 1.18 -7.32 8.60
C ASN A 289 0.09 -7.75 7.60
N GLY A 290 0.44 -7.97 6.33
CA GLY A 290 -0.47 -8.23 5.23
C GLY A 290 -0.21 -9.60 4.59
N THR A 291 -0.06 -9.63 3.27
CA THR A 291 0.24 -10.87 2.54
C THR A 291 1.33 -10.69 1.50
N LEU A 292 2.38 -11.51 1.59
CA LEU A 292 3.33 -11.78 0.53
C LEU A 292 2.99 -13.14 -0.09
N SER A 293 2.65 -13.19 -1.38
CA SER A 293 2.23 -14.43 -2.02
C SER A 293 2.93 -14.68 -3.37
N ASN A 294 3.48 -15.87 -3.58
CA ASN A 294 4.12 -16.26 -4.84
C ASN A 294 5.20 -15.26 -5.27
N ILE A 295 5.98 -14.76 -4.32
CA ILE A 295 7.11 -13.88 -4.59
C ILE A 295 8.34 -14.74 -4.90
N ARG A 296 9.04 -14.42 -5.97
CA ARG A 296 10.34 -15.04 -6.27
C ARG A 296 11.44 -14.03 -6.10
N VAL A 297 12.49 -14.35 -5.36
CA VAL A 297 13.66 -13.47 -5.20
C VAL A 297 14.91 -14.21 -5.66
N SER A 298 15.69 -13.55 -6.52
CA SER A 298 17.04 -13.98 -6.90
C SER A 298 18.03 -12.93 -6.43
N ILE A 299 18.94 -13.31 -5.52
CA ILE A 299 19.88 -12.40 -4.86
C ILE A 299 21.24 -13.07 -4.67
N SER A 300 22.31 -12.31 -4.87
CA SER A 300 23.64 -12.70 -4.42
C SER A 300 24.30 -11.55 -3.68
N GLY A 301 25.16 -11.83 -2.72
CA GLY A 301 25.85 -10.75 -2.04
C GLY A 301 26.86 -11.15 -0.96
N ASN A 302 27.67 -10.16 -0.60
CA ASN A 302 28.64 -10.20 0.48
C ASN A 302 28.26 -9.13 1.51
N PHE A 303 27.81 -9.56 2.68
CA PHE A 303 27.36 -8.70 3.75
C PHE A 303 28.38 -8.66 4.88
N THR A 304 28.52 -7.50 5.50
CA THR A 304 29.36 -7.30 6.70
C THR A 304 28.53 -6.62 7.77
N ASP A 305 28.53 -7.19 8.98
CA ASP A 305 27.89 -6.58 10.13
C ASP A 305 28.76 -5.45 10.68
N THR A 306 28.15 -4.28 10.90
CA THR A 306 28.77 -3.09 11.45
C THR A 306 28.00 -2.50 12.64
N GLY A 307 26.98 -3.19 13.13
CA GLY A 307 26.11 -2.71 14.21
C GLY A 307 26.53 -3.20 15.60
N ASP A 308 26.17 -2.45 16.64
CA ASP A 308 26.48 -2.79 18.04
C ASP A 308 25.34 -3.52 18.77
N ASN A 309 24.24 -3.85 18.06
CA ASN A 309 23.05 -4.51 18.61
C ASN A 309 22.74 -5.76 17.81
N ASP A 310 21.82 -6.58 18.31
CA ASP A 310 21.36 -7.76 17.58
C ASP A 310 20.82 -7.39 16.19
N ILE A 311 21.24 -8.12 15.16
CA ILE A 311 20.91 -7.85 13.76
C ILE A 311 20.23 -9.06 13.13
N PHE A 312 19.11 -8.79 12.49
CA PHE A 312 18.30 -9.78 11.81
C PHE A 312 18.21 -9.46 10.32
N VAL A 313 18.72 -10.37 9.49
CA VAL A 313 18.68 -10.26 8.03
C VAL A 313 17.80 -11.36 7.45
N ALA A 314 16.79 -10.96 6.67
CA ALA A 314 15.87 -11.87 6.00
C ALA A 314 15.54 -11.39 4.59
N ILE A 315 15.34 -12.30 3.63
CA ILE A 315 15.11 -11.86 2.25
C ILE A 315 13.70 -11.26 2.06
N LEU A 316 12.65 -11.86 2.63
CA LEU A 316 11.29 -11.34 2.47
C LEU A 316 10.90 -10.36 3.57
N ALA A 317 11.06 -10.72 4.84
CA ALA A 317 10.67 -9.81 5.92
C ALA A 317 11.45 -9.98 7.21
N VAL A 318 11.85 -8.89 7.86
CA VAL A 318 12.40 -8.96 9.21
C VAL A 318 11.33 -9.49 10.17
N GLU A 319 10.17 -8.85 10.22
CA GLU A 319 9.05 -9.25 11.08
C GLU A 319 7.83 -9.67 10.25
N ASN A 320 7.31 -10.88 10.50
CA ASN A 320 6.10 -11.39 9.89
C ASN A 320 4.96 -11.55 10.91
N ASN A 321 3.98 -10.66 10.84
CA ASN A 321 2.71 -10.70 11.56
C ASN A 321 1.53 -11.08 10.65
N GLY A 322 1.77 -11.34 9.37
CA GLY A 322 0.78 -11.69 8.36
C GLY A 322 1.05 -13.04 7.69
N ASP A 323 0.74 -13.11 6.39
CA ASP A 323 0.88 -14.32 5.59
C ASP A 323 2.06 -14.20 4.62
N ILE A 324 2.96 -15.18 4.63
CA ILE A 324 3.95 -15.40 3.57
C ILE A 324 3.67 -16.78 2.96
N THR A 325 3.31 -16.82 1.68
CA THR A 325 2.89 -18.07 1.05
C THR A 325 3.38 -18.28 -0.37
N GLY A 326 3.85 -19.49 -0.70
CA GLY A 326 4.25 -19.82 -2.08
C GLY A 326 5.53 -19.12 -2.57
N CYS A 327 6.29 -18.52 -1.67
CA CYS A 327 7.46 -17.72 -2.03
C CYS A 327 8.70 -18.60 -2.26
N VAL A 328 9.55 -18.22 -3.22
CA VAL A 328 10.74 -18.99 -3.61
C VAL A 328 11.97 -18.09 -3.59
N ILE A 329 13.05 -18.58 -2.98
CA ILE A 329 14.29 -17.83 -2.76
C ILE A 329 15.47 -18.54 -3.43
N ASP A 330 16.08 -17.86 -4.38
CA ASP A 330 17.34 -18.22 -5.03
C ASP A 330 18.42 -17.26 -4.50
N ALA A 331 19.31 -17.74 -3.62
CA ALA A 331 20.19 -16.88 -2.85
C ALA A 331 21.62 -17.43 -2.80
N ASP A 332 22.62 -16.61 -3.11
CA ASP A 332 24.05 -16.91 -2.88
C ASP A 332 24.65 -15.80 -2.01
N ILE A 333 24.61 -15.99 -0.68
CA ILE A 333 24.93 -14.96 0.29
C ILE A 333 26.07 -15.41 1.20
N THR A 334 27.10 -14.56 1.29
CA THR A 334 28.13 -14.62 2.34
C THR A 334 27.89 -13.50 3.35
N PHE A 335 27.86 -13.80 4.65
CA PHE A 335 27.67 -12.78 5.70
C PHE A 335 28.68 -12.95 6.84
N VAL A 336 29.47 -11.91 7.08
CA VAL A 336 30.45 -11.85 8.17
C VAL A 336 29.92 -10.97 9.28
N GLY A 337 29.72 -11.56 10.45
CA GLY A 337 29.34 -10.90 11.70
C GLY A 337 30.53 -10.20 12.35
N ASN A 338 30.27 -9.26 13.26
CA ASN A 338 31.33 -8.56 13.99
C ASN A 338 31.67 -9.21 15.35
N GLY A 339 30.87 -10.18 15.80
CA GLY A 339 31.05 -10.92 17.05
C GLY A 339 30.78 -10.14 18.33
N VAL A 340 30.16 -8.96 18.26
CA VAL A 340 29.81 -8.11 19.40
C VAL A 340 28.41 -8.43 19.94
N ALA A 341 27.43 -8.57 19.05
CA ALA A 341 26.03 -8.85 19.36
C ALA A 341 25.52 -10.02 18.50
N ASP A 342 24.30 -10.50 18.77
CA ASP A 342 23.78 -11.67 18.07
C ASP A 342 23.30 -11.31 16.65
N THR A 343 23.75 -12.04 15.64
CA THR A 343 23.47 -11.73 14.23
C THR A 343 22.87 -12.95 13.56
N TYR A 344 21.83 -12.75 12.76
CA TYR A 344 21.02 -13.81 12.17
C TYR A 344 20.80 -13.61 10.67
N LEU A 345 20.84 -14.72 9.91
CA LEU A 345 20.53 -14.77 8.49
C LEU A 345 19.48 -15.84 8.16
N CYS A 346 18.50 -15.50 7.34
CA CYS A 346 17.55 -16.48 6.80
C CYS A 346 16.93 -16.11 5.45
N GLY A 347 16.36 -17.11 4.77
CA GLY A 347 15.77 -16.94 3.45
C GLY A 347 14.39 -16.27 3.40
N ILE A 348 13.52 -16.46 4.39
CA ILE A 348 12.14 -15.98 4.35
C ILE A 348 11.92 -14.87 5.35
N THR A 349 11.94 -15.17 6.65
CA THR A 349 11.63 -14.17 7.67
C THR A 349 12.40 -14.37 8.96
N ALA A 350 12.83 -13.27 9.57
CA ALA A 350 13.62 -13.35 10.78
C ALA A 350 12.76 -13.66 12.00
N TRP A 351 11.64 -12.96 12.19
CA TRP A 351 10.67 -13.23 13.26
C TRP A 351 9.30 -13.56 12.68
N ASN A 352 8.88 -14.81 12.82
CA ASN A 352 7.55 -15.24 12.42
C ASN A 352 6.58 -15.29 13.60
N ASN A 353 5.64 -14.35 13.65
CA ASN A 353 4.53 -14.32 14.61
C ASN A 353 3.19 -14.72 13.96
N ALA A 354 3.21 -15.21 12.72
CA ALA A 354 2.01 -15.60 11.99
C ALA A 354 2.28 -16.82 11.09
N ARG A 355 2.12 -16.73 9.77
CA ARG A 355 2.20 -17.91 8.88
C ARG A 355 3.24 -17.75 7.79
N VAL A 356 4.10 -18.77 7.67
CA VAL A 356 4.96 -19.04 6.52
C VAL A 356 4.53 -20.39 5.97
N THR A 357 4.05 -20.45 4.73
CA THR A 357 3.47 -21.69 4.18
C THR A 357 3.86 -21.93 2.72
N ALA A 358 4.19 -23.16 2.34
CA ALA A 358 4.52 -23.51 0.96
C ALA A 358 5.67 -22.65 0.37
N CYS A 359 6.63 -22.25 1.21
CA CYS A 359 7.78 -21.46 0.79
C CYS A 359 9.01 -22.35 0.62
N ALA A 360 9.91 -21.97 -0.28
CA ALA A 360 11.10 -22.77 -0.56
C ALA A 360 12.35 -21.94 -0.88
N THR A 361 13.53 -22.51 -0.63
CA THR A 361 14.77 -22.11 -1.31
C THR A 361 15.00 -22.98 -2.55
N THR A 362 15.87 -22.57 -3.46
CA THR A 362 16.22 -23.37 -4.66
C THR A 362 17.47 -24.22 -4.46
N ASP A 363 17.67 -25.24 -5.31
CA ASP A 363 18.84 -26.14 -5.28
C ASP A 363 20.20 -25.43 -5.40
N ASN A 364 20.23 -24.23 -5.97
CA ASN A 364 21.46 -23.44 -6.12
C ASN A 364 21.69 -22.48 -4.96
N SER A 365 20.76 -22.40 -4.00
CA SER A 365 20.86 -21.46 -2.91
C SER A 365 21.95 -21.88 -1.93
N VAL A 366 22.76 -20.93 -1.48
CA VAL A 366 23.83 -21.12 -0.50
C VAL A 366 23.86 -19.94 0.47
N PHE A 367 23.90 -20.24 1.76
CA PHE A 367 24.15 -19.28 2.83
C PHE A 367 25.46 -19.66 3.53
N THR A 368 26.46 -18.78 3.45
CA THR A 368 27.76 -18.96 4.11
C THR A 368 27.97 -17.85 5.13
N THR A 369 28.25 -18.20 6.38
CA THR A 369 28.39 -17.19 7.43
C THR A 369 29.61 -17.39 8.32
N ASP A 370 30.13 -16.27 8.82
CA ASP A 370 31.12 -16.22 9.90
C ASP A 370 30.53 -15.43 11.08
N THR A 371 30.40 -16.04 12.25
CA THR A 371 29.93 -15.33 13.46
C THR A 371 28.53 -14.70 13.25
N VAL A 372 27.69 -15.41 12.50
CA VAL A 372 26.26 -15.14 12.28
C VAL A 372 25.55 -16.47 12.32
N ASP A 373 24.47 -16.58 13.08
CA ASP A 373 23.63 -17.77 13.12
C ASP A 373 22.71 -17.81 11.91
N VAL A 374 22.50 -18.99 11.34
CA VAL A 374 21.86 -19.09 10.01
C VAL A 374 20.83 -20.20 9.91
N ALA A 375 19.69 -19.88 9.29
CA ALA A 375 18.70 -20.86 8.86
C ALA A 375 18.35 -20.74 7.39
N GLY A 376 17.93 -21.85 6.78
CA GLY A 376 17.47 -21.82 5.39
C GLY A 376 16.25 -20.93 5.17
N LEU A 377 15.28 -20.92 6.09
CA LEU A 377 14.00 -20.20 5.89
C LEU A 377 13.69 -19.17 6.99
N VAL A 378 13.70 -19.56 8.28
CA VAL A 378 13.24 -18.70 9.38
C VAL A 378 14.29 -18.62 10.48
N ALA A 379 14.63 -17.44 10.98
CA ALA A 379 15.50 -17.38 12.16
C ALA A 379 14.70 -17.81 13.41
N GLU A 380 13.67 -17.06 13.77
CA GLU A 380 12.84 -17.30 14.94
C GLU A 380 11.36 -17.51 14.55
N ASN A 381 10.85 -18.71 14.83
CA ASN A 381 9.42 -18.98 14.77
C ASN A 381 8.79 -18.72 16.13
N GLY A 382 8.17 -17.56 16.30
CA GLY A 382 7.55 -17.09 17.53
C GLY A 382 6.39 -17.96 18.00
N HIS A 383 5.88 -17.69 19.20
CA HIS A 383 4.83 -18.48 19.85
C HIS A 383 3.50 -18.59 19.08
N LEU A 384 3.16 -17.59 18.26
CA LEU A 384 2.00 -17.61 17.35
C LEU A 384 2.39 -18.06 15.93
N GLY A 385 3.68 -18.22 15.69
CA GLY A 385 4.26 -18.57 14.41
C GLY A 385 3.98 -20.02 14.01
N THR A 386 3.62 -20.19 12.75
CA THR A 386 3.53 -21.48 12.08
C THR A 386 4.39 -21.44 10.81
N VAL A 387 5.29 -22.42 10.68
CA VAL A 387 6.02 -22.71 9.43
C VAL A 387 5.52 -24.06 8.93
N ALA A 388 4.85 -24.06 7.78
CA ALA A 388 4.14 -25.24 7.28
C ALA A 388 4.46 -25.53 5.81
N ASP A 389 4.56 -26.80 5.43
CA ASP A 389 4.70 -27.22 4.02
C ASP A 389 5.89 -26.53 3.31
N CYS A 390 6.98 -26.23 4.03
CA CYS A 390 8.11 -25.48 3.49
C CYS A 390 9.32 -26.37 3.19
N GLU A 391 10.10 -26.01 2.18
CA GLU A 391 11.25 -26.79 1.72
C GLU A 391 12.54 -25.97 1.73
N ASN A 392 13.56 -26.42 2.46
CA ASN A 392 14.90 -25.86 2.31
C ASN A 392 15.74 -26.71 1.36
N HIS A 393 16.10 -26.15 0.21
CA HIS A 393 17.09 -26.71 -0.72
C HIS A 393 18.46 -26.02 -0.59
N ALA A 394 18.54 -24.92 0.15
CA ALA A 394 19.77 -24.17 0.31
C ALA A 394 20.80 -24.90 1.18
N GLU A 395 22.05 -24.92 0.73
CA GLU A 395 23.15 -25.29 1.61
C GLU A 395 23.39 -24.19 2.65
N VAL A 396 23.55 -24.58 3.91
CA VAL A 396 23.72 -23.68 5.05
C VAL A 396 25.05 -23.99 5.73
N TYR A 397 25.96 -23.02 5.72
CA TYR A 397 27.29 -23.12 6.30
C TYR A 397 27.52 -22.02 7.33
N GLN A 398 27.56 -22.41 8.60
CA GLN A 398 27.96 -21.55 9.70
C GLN A 398 29.39 -21.90 10.10
N HIS A 399 30.25 -20.89 10.18
CA HIS A 399 31.58 -20.99 10.76
C HIS A 399 31.82 -19.89 11.79
N SER A 400 32.71 -20.14 12.75
CA SER A 400 33.33 -19.07 13.54
C SER A 400 34.66 -19.53 14.12
N ASP A 401 35.66 -18.66 14.05
CA ASP A 401 36.92 -18.80 14.79
C ASP A 401 36.87 -18.07 16.14
N SER A 402 35.76 -17.40 16.46
CA SER A 402 35.62 -16.61 17.69
C SER A 402 35.41 -17.49 18.91
N ASP A 403 36.19 -17.22 19.97
CA ASP A 403 36.04 -17.86 21.28
C ASP A 403 34.75 -17.44 22.02
N SER A 404 34.06 -16.39 21.58
CA SER A 404 32.83 -15.91 22.21
C SER A 404 31.56 -16.21 21.42
N TRP A 405 31.67 -16.88 20.26
CA TRP A 405 30.52 -17.22 19.45
C TRP A 405 30.12 -18.68 19.61
N LEU A 406 28.82 -18.95 19.52
CA LEU A 406 28.25 -20.30 19.55
C LEU A 406 27.64 -20.63 18.19
N PRO A 407 28.38 -21.30 17.29
CA PRO A 407 27.88 -21.72 15.98
C PRO A 407 26.53 -22.43 15.98
N ASN A 408 25.51 -21.80 15.39
CA ASN A 408 24.17 -22.38 15.24
C ASN A 408 23.70 -22.41 13.78
N ALA A 409 23.23 -23.58 13.33
CA ALA A 409 22.66 -23.74 11.99
C ALA A 409 21.42 -24.64 11.97
N GLY A 410 20.40 -24.22 11.20
CA GLY A 410 19.15 -24.96 11.00
C GLY A 410 18.69 -25.02 9.54
N GLY A 411 18.14 -26.14 9.10
CA GLY A 411 17.64 -26.25 7.72
C GLY A 411 16.41 -25.38 7.44
N VAL A 412 15.40 -25.44 8.30
CA VAL A 412 14.15 -24.68 8.19
C VAL A 412 14.14 -23.52 9.15
N ALA A 413 14.41 -23.76 10.44
CA ALA A 413 14.42 -22.72 11.46
C ALA A 413 15.62 -22.78 12.41
N LEU A 414 16.08 -21.64 12.94
CA LEU A 414 17.03 -21.66 14.06
C LEU A 414 16.28 -21.96 15.37
N ASN A 415 15.34 -21.11 15.78
CA ASN A 415 14.62 -21.26 17.04
C ASN A 415 13.11 -21.43 16.79
N ASN A 416 12.53 -22.50 17.31
CA ASN A 416 11.10 -22.77 17.20
C ASN A 416 10.37 -22.68 18.54
N ILE A 417 9.61 -21.61 18.74
CA ILE A 417 8.69 -21.41 19.88
C ILE A 417 7.24 -21.68 19.46
N GLY A 418 6.96 -21.66 18.16
CA GLY A 418 5.66 -21.99 17.56
C GLY A 418 5.55 -23.43 17.06
N ILE A 419 4.96 -23.60 15.88
CA ILE A 419 4.79 -24.90 15.23
C ILE A 419 5.58 -24.93 13.92
N VAL A 420 6.39 -25.97 13.74
CA VAL A 420 6.97 -26.34 12.44
C VAL A 420 6.32 -27.65 12.01
N THR A 421 5.63 -27.67 10.87
CA THR A 421 4.88 -28.86 10.42
C THR A 421 5.07 -29.14 8.94
N ASP A 422 5.18 -30.41 8.57
CA ASP A 422 5.21 -30.84 7.16
C ASP A 422 6.33 -30.14 6.36
N CYS A 423 7.45 -29.80 7.02
CA CYS A 423 8.58 -29.14 6.38
C CYS A 423 9.71 -30.12 6.05
N GLU A 424 10.42 -29.87 4.95
CA GLU A 424 11.49 -30.72 4.47
C GLU A 424 12.80 -29.96 4.29
N ASN A 425 13.91 -30.60 4.63
CA ASN A 425 15.26 -30.11 4.35
C ASN A 425 15.98 -31.04 3.37
N TYR A 426 16.45 -30.48 2.27
CA TYR A 426 17.25 -31.10 1.21
C TYR A 426 18.67 -30.53 1.14
N GLY A 427 18.85 -29.29 1.58
CA GLY A 427 20.15 -28.62 1.60
C GLY A 427 21.04 -29.08 2.76
N LYS A 428 22.35 -29.23 2.49
CA LYS A 428 23.33 -29.63 3.50
C LYS A 428 23.47 -28.57 4.59
N ILE A 429 23.47 -28.99 5.86
CA ILE A 429 23.61 -28.09 7.02
C ILE A 429 24.93 -28.36 7.73
N THR A 430 25.77 -27.33 7.88
CA THR A 430 27.04 -27.40 8.57
C THR A 430 27.16 -26.27 9.58
N ALA A 431 27.54 -26.60 10.81
CA ALA A 431 28.05 -25.63 11.78
C ALA A 431 29.46 -26.03 12.19
N SER A 432 30.36 -25.05 12.28
CA SER A 432 31.76 -25.31 12.60
C SER A 432 32.38 -24.24 13.49
N SER A 433 33.26 -24.68 14.40
CA SER A 433 34.07 -23.79 15.24
C SER A 433 35.56 -24.12 15.08
N GLY A 434 36.36 -23.12 14.72
CA GLY A 434 37.82 -23.19 14.78
C GLY A 434 38.41 -22.71 16.11
N SER A 435 37.57 -22.22 17.02
CA SER A 435 37.99 -21.78 18.36
C SER A 435 38.63 -22.93 19.14
N THR A 436 39.83 -22.67 19.66
CA THR A 436 40.57 -23.58 20.56
C THR A 436 40.38 -23.23 22.03
N SER A 437 39.40 -22.37 22.37
CA SER A 437 39.09 -22.09 23.78
C SER A 437 38.49 -23.33 24.43
N ALA A 438 39.03 -23.72 25.57
CA ALA A 438 38.54 -24.84 26.37
C ALA A 438 37.31 -24.47 27.23
N ASP A 439 36.75 -23.26 27.05
CA ASP A 439 35.48 -22.92 27.65
C ASP A 439 34.40 -23.89 27.13
N ALA A 440 33.55 -24.39 28.02
CA ALA A 440 32.52 -25.40 27.70
C ALA A 440 31.38 -24.80 26.86
N LEU A 441 31.71 -24.40 25.65
CA LEU A 441 30.82 -23.82 24.66
C LEU A 441 30.19 -24.94 23.82
N ASN A 442 29.07 -24.59 23.18
CA ASN A 442 28.23 -25.54 22.47
C ASN A 442 28.09 -25.12 21.00
N LEU A 443 28.03 -26.11 20.14
CA LEU A 443 27.71 -25.97 18.73
C LEU A 443 26.45 -26.76 18.44
N TYR A 444 25.48 -26.10 17.80
CA TYR A 444 24.17 -26.69 17.52
C TYR A 444 23.93 -26.77 16.02
N VAL A 445 23.62 -27.98 15.53
CA VAL A 445 23.32 -28.20 14.11
C VAL A 445 22.13 -29.14 13.95
N GLY A 446 21.07 -28.64 13.33
CA GLY A 446 19.81 -29.36 13.16
C GLY A 446 19.34 -29.42 11.71
N GLY A 447 18.96 -30.60 11.25
CA GLY A 447 18.51 -30.76 9.86
C GLY A 447 17.20 -30.04 9.53
N VAL A 448 16.28 -29.87 10.48
CA VAL A 448 15.06 -29.07 10.30
C VAL A 448 15.08 -27.85 11.20
N VAL A 449 15.25 -28.02 12.51
CA VAL A 449 15.29 -26.91 13.47
C VAL A 449 16.58 -26.98 14.27
N CYS A 450 17.24 -25.86 14.56
CA CYS A 450 18.38 -25.89 15.47
C CYS A 450 17.90 -26.17 16.92
N ILE A 451 17.08 -25.28 17.48
CA ILE A 451 16.52 -25.38 18.84
C ILE A 451 15.00 -25.40 18.79
N ASN A 452 14.41 -26.51 19.25
CA ASN A 452 12.96 -26.64 19.41
C ASN A 452 12.52 -26.38 20.85
N ASN A 453 11.66 -25.37 21.02
CA ASN A 453 11.02 -25.03 22.29
C ASN A 453 9.53 -25.39 22.34
N ASN A 454 8.95 -25.85 21.23
CA ASN A 454 7.53 -26.20 21.18
C ASN A 454 7.31 -27.42 20.28
N SER A 455 6.74 -27.29 19.08
CA SER A 455 6.29 -28.47 18.32
C SER A 455 6.91 -28.56 16.93
N ILE A 456 7.48 -29.74 16.63
CA ILE A 456 7.84 -30.17 15.27
C ILE A 456 6.98 -31.39 14.94
N VAL A 457 6.26 -31.34 13.82
CA VAL A 457 5.31 -32.39 13.42
C VAL A 457 5.53 -32.74 11.97
N LYS A 458 5.64 -34.03 11.61
CA LYS A 458 5.71 -34.45 10.20
C LYS A 458 6.82 -33.79 9.39
N SER A 459 7.93 -33.42 10.03
CA SER A 459 9.04 -32.79 9.34
C SER A 459 10.15 -33.79 9.05
N LYS A 460 10.88 -33.53 7.97
CA LYS A 460 11.86 -34.48 7.43
C LYS A 460 13.16 -33.81 7.06
N ASN A 461 14.26 -34.48 7.36
CA ASN A 461 15.56 -34.12 6.83
C ASN A 461 16.10 -35.20 5.89
N ASN A 462 16.31 -34.82 4.63
CA ASN A 462 16.95 -35.63 3.59
C ASN A 462 18.45 -35.37 3.47
N ALA A 463 18.94 -34.27 4.03
CA ALA A 463 20.28 -33.77 3.79
C ALA A 463 21.29 -34.17 4.86
N ALA A 464 22.57 -33.98 4.55
CA ALA A 464 23.64 -34.16 5.52
C ALA A 464 23.62 -33.05 6.59
N VAL A 465 23.91 -33.44 7.83
CA VAL A 465 24.02 -32.57 9.01
C VAL A 465 25.41 -32.77 9.61
N THR A 466 26.23 -31.71 9.65
CA THR A 466 27.64 -31.79 10.04
C THR A 466 27.99 -30.78 11.13
N GLY A 467 28.50 -31.27 12.26
CA GLY A 467 29.09 -30.44 13.33
C GLY A 467 30.60 -30.66 13.45
N ILE A 468 31.38 -29.59 13.45
CA ILE A 468 32.85 -29.66 13.55
C ILE A 468 33.33 -28.68 14.61
N SER A 469 34.13 -29.10 15.58
CA SER A 469 34.71 -28.19 16.57
C SER A 469 36.18 -28.49 16.84
N GLN A 470 36.95 -27.55 17.40
CA GLN A 470 38.21 -27.91 18.06
C GLN A 470 37.98 -28.31 19.51
N GLU A 471 37.24 -27.51 20.29
CA GLU A 471 37.04 -27.71 21.73
C GLU A 471 35.56 -27.64 22.19
N PHE A 472 34.60 -27.35 21.31
CA PHE A 472 33.18 -27.19 21.71
C PHE A 472 32.44 -28.51 21.75
N HIS A 473 31.48 -28.63 22.67
CA HIS A 473 30.49 -29.70 22.64
C HIS A 473 29.62 -29.59 21.40
N ILE A 474 29.30 -30.72 20.77
CA ILE A 474 28.52 -30.75 19.54
C ILE A 474 27.21 -31.47 19.80
N TYR A 475 26.10 -30.83 19.40
CA TYR A 475 24.79 -31.46 19.34
C TYR A 475 24.32 -31.45 17.89
N ALA A 476 24.32 -32.64 17.29
CA ALA A 476 23.94 -32.85 15.90
C ALA A 476 22.71 -33.74 15.84
N GLY A 477 21.62 -33.22 15.29
CA GLY A 477 20.37 -33.97 15.16
C GLY A 477 19.77 -33.91 13.77
N GLY A 478 19.27 -35.06 13.31
CA GLY A 478 18.67 -35.17 11.99
C GLY A 478 17.46 -34.27 11.80
N VAL A 479 16.64 -34.08 12.85
CA VAL A 479 15.50 -33.15 12.84
C VAL A 479 15.81 -31.92 13.68
N ALA A 480 16.26 -32.09 14.93
CA ALA A 480 16.57 -30.98 15.83
C ALA A 480 17.95 -31.12 16.48
N ALA A 481 18.75 -30.06 16.60
CA ALA A 481 19.96 -30.14 17.44
C ALA A 481 19.56 -30.35 18.91
N VAL A 482 18.59 -29.55 19.37
CA VAL A 482 18.10 -29.52 20.74
C VAL A 482 16.57 -29.53 20.75
N ASN A 483 15.97 -30.47 21.48
CA ASN A 483 14.55 -30.44 21.87
C ASN A 483 14.46 -30.02 23.34
N ASN A 484 14.27 -28.72 23.58
CA ASN A 484 14.89 -27.99 24.69
C ASN A 484 14.18 -28.07 26.05
N ASN A 485 12.88 -28.34 26.08
CA ASN A 485 12.12 -28.32 27.34
C ASN A 485 11.13 -29.49 27.45
N ASP A 486 10.58 -29.70 28.65
CA ASP A 486 9.70 -30.85 28.94
C ASP A 486 8.36 -30.82 28.20
N THR A 487 7.93 -29.66 27.72
CA THR A 487 6.71 -29.48 26.91
C THR A 487 6.98 -29.55 25.41
N SER A 488 8.24 -29.48 24.97
CA SER A 488 8.61 -29.56 23.57
C SER A 488 8.38 -30.96 23.01
N THR A 489 7.95 -31.04 21.76
CA THR A 489 7.55 -32.27 21.08
C THR A 489 8.16 -32.35 19.69
N ILE A 490 8.65 -33.54 19.35
CA ILE A 490 8.93 -33.94 17.99
C ILE A 490 8.04 -35.15 17.71
N ASP A 491 7.05 -34.97 16.84
CA ASP A 491 6.09 -36.02 16.51
C ASP A 491 6.09 -36.33 15.01
N ASN A 492 5.95 -37.61 14.70
CA ASN A 492 5.85 -38.10 13.34
C ASN A 492 6.95 -37.59 12.39
N SER A 493 8.17 -37.38 12.87
CA SER A 493 9.25 -36.74 12.09
C SER A 493 10.35 -37.74 11.75
N CYS A 494 11.15 -37.45 10.72
CA CYS A 494 12.15 -38.41 10.25
C CYS A 494 13.42 -37.81 9.69
N SER A 495 14.47 -38.65 9.60
CA SER A 495 15.73 -38.27 8.98
C SER A 495 16.37 -39.41 8.19
N TYR A 496 16.96 -39.06 7.05
CA TYR A 496 17.58 -39.97 6.07
C TYR A 496 19.05 -39.65 5.78
N GLY A 497 19.44 -38.38 5.87
CA GLY A 497 20.79 -37.94 5.51
C GLY A 497 21.87 -38.41 6.49
N GLU A 498 23.13 -38.18 6.12
CA GLU A 498 24.26 -38.44 7.00
C GLU A 498 24.28 -37.44 8.16
N ILE A 499 24.56 -37.91 9.38
CA ILE A 499 24.75 -37.05 10.54
C ILE A 499 26.16 -37.30 11.09
N SER A 500 26.99 -36.26 11.04
CA SER A 500 28.42 -36.37 11.37
C SER A 500 28.83 -35.35 12.43
N ALA A 501 29.63 -35.78 13.41
CA ALA A 501 30.24 -34.87 14.39
C ALA A 501 31.73 -35.17 14.58
N SER A 502 32.58 -34.16 14.55
CA SER A 502 34.02 -34.37 14.79
C SER A 502 34.61 -33.25 15.63
N THR A 503 35.54 -33.62 16.51
CA THR A 503 36.28 -32.63 17.31
C THR A 503 37.79 -32.79 17.19
N GLY A 504 38.54 -31.71 17.39
CA GLY A 504 40.00 -31.73 17.57
C GLY A 504 40.43 -32.26 18.94
N ALA A 505 39.59 -32.09 19.97
CA ALA A 505 39.88 -32.45 21.35
C ALA A 505 39.61 -33.93 21.67
N THR A 506 40.45 -34.54 22.52
CA THR A 506 40.37 -35.99 22.78
C THR A 506 39.77 -36.40 24.12
N ALA A 507 39.61 -35.50 25.10
CA ALA A 507 39.27 -35.93 26.48
C ALA A 507 38.02 -35.30 27.11
N ASP A 508 37.64 -34.06 26.77
CA ASP A 508 36.60 -33.33 27.52
C ASP A 508 35.46 -32.74 26.70
N VAL A 509 35.42 -33.05 25.41
CA VAL A 509 34.34 -32.64 24.51
C VAL A 509 33.31 -33.73 24.35
N PHE A 510 32.03 -33.40 24.48
CA PHE A 510 30.93 -34.32 24.22
C PHE A 510 30.42 -34.16 22.79
N LEU A 511 30.26 -35.28 22.10
CA LEU A 511 29.62 -35.34 20.78
C LEU A 511 28.29 -36.09 20.91
N PHE A 512 27.19 -35.36 20.95
CA PHE A 512 25.84 -35.92 21.00
C PHE A 512 25.22 -35.94 19.61
N VAL A 513 25.11 -37.14 19.04
CA VAL A 513 24.63 -37.36 17.68
C VAL A 513 23.36 -38.20 17.72
N GLY A 514 22.28 -37.69 17.16
CA GLY A 514 21.00 -38.39 17.15
C GLY A 514 20.29 -38.38 15.82
N GLY A 515 19.67 -39.52 15.47
CA GLY A 515 18.88 -39.64 14.24
C GLY A 515 17.72 -38.65 14.14
N ILE A 516 17.13 -38.27 15.27
CA ILE A 516 16.08 -37.24 15.36
C ILE A 516 16.61 -36.02 16.10
N ALA A 517 17.17 -36.19 17.31
CA ALA A 517 17.63 -35.07 18.12
C ALA A 517 19.05 -35.26 18.66
N GLY A 518 19.90 -34.23 18.65
CA GLY A 518 21.20 -34.29 19.35
C GLY A 518 20.99 -34.52 20.85
N VAL A 519 20.20 -33.64 21.47
CA VAL A 519 19.72 -33.74 22.86
C VAL A 519 18.20 -33.56 22.93
N THR A 520 17.56 -34.27 23.86
CA THR A 520 16.12 -34.11 24.12
C THR A 520 15.78 -34.03 25.60
N TYR A 521 15.12 -32.94 25.99
CA TYR A 521 14.38 -32.76 27.24
C TYR A 521 12.87 -32.98 27.03
N GLY A 522 12.38 -32.74 25.82
CA GLY A 522 10.97 -32.93 25.44
C GLY A 522 10.68 -34.27 24.80
N THR A 523 9.41 -34.57 24.55
CA THR A 523 8.98 -35.88 24.07
C THR A 523 9.26 -36.09 22.58
N ILE A 524 9.75 -37.27 22.21
CA ILE A 524 9.84 -37.70 20.81
C ILE A 524 8.87 -38.87 20.61
N SER A 525 7.95 -38.76 19.67
CA SER A 525 6.96 -39.81 19.39
C SER A 525 6.79 -40.07 17.90
N ASN A 526 6.39 -41.29 17.58
CA ASN A 526 6.05 -41.70 16.23
C ASN A 526 7.14 -41.33 15.21
N SER A 527 8.40 -41.26 15.60
CA SER A 527 9.47 -40.72 14.75
C SER A 527 10.45 -41.81 14.35
N TYR A 528 11.14 -41.64 13.23
CA TYR A 528 12.10 -42.64 12.78
C TYR A 528 13.35 -42.08 12.12
N SER A 529 14.46 -42.79 12.27
CA SER A 529 15.71 -42.44 11.59
C SER A 529 16.22 -43.60 10.73
N ALA A 530 16.48 -43.27 9.46
CA ALA A 530 17.17 -44.11 8.49
C ALA A 530 18.59 -43.59 8.18
N SER A 531 19.04 -42.56 8.89
CA SER A 531 20.32 -41.89 8.73
C SER A 531 21.54 -42.81 8.86
N THR A 532 22.65 -42.36 8.30
CA THR A 532 24.00 -42.86 8.59
C THR A 532 24.71 -41.93 9.56
N TYR A 533 25.66 -42.47 10.33
CA TYR A 533 26.31 -41.73 11.41
C TYR A 533 27.81 -41.91 11.39
N SER A 534 28.52 -40.80 11.59
CA SER A 534 29.97 -40.75 11.79
C SER A 534 30.27 -39.83 12.98
N ALA A 535 31.15 -40.27 13.87
CA ALA A 535 31.59 -39.45 15.00
C ALA A 535 33.05 -39.76 15.33
N GLU A 536 33.85 -38.72 15.50
CA GLU A 536 35.31 -38.85 15.67
C GLU A 536 35.84 -37.94 16.78
N ASN A 537 36.72 -38.52 17.61
CA ASN A 537 37.33 -37.90 18.79
C ASN A 537 36.33 -37.47 19.89
N GLY A 538 36.85 -37.08 21.05
CA GLY A 538 36.03 -36.74 22.22
C GLY A 538 35.25 -37.90 22.85
N LYS A 539 34.27 -37.55 23.68
CA LYS A 539 33.31 -38.45 24.35
C LYS A 539 32.06 -38.57 23.47
N ILE A 540 31.97 -39.67 22.74
CA ILE A 540 31.00 -39.89 21.67
C ILE A 540 29.73 -40.59 22.17
N TYR A 541 28.56 -40.02 21.83
CA TYR A 541 27.24 -40.54 22.14
C TYR A 541 26.35 -40.52 20.89
N VAL A 542 26.35 -41.63 20.15
CA VAL A 542 25.52 -41.80 18.94
C VAL A 542 24.29 -42.65 19.25
N GLY A 543 23.10 -42.10 19.04
CA GLY A 543 21.83 -42.81 19.25
C GLY A 543 20.94 -42.79 18.01
N GLY A 544 20.20 -43.87 17.79
CA GLY A 544 19.31 -43.99 16.64
C GLY A 544 18.17 -42.96 16.63
N ILE A 545 17.77 -42.47 17.80
CA ILE A 545 16.77 -41.40 17.97
C ILE A 545 17.42 -40.16 18.57
N ALA A 546 18.13 -40.28 19.68
CA ALA A 546 18.86 -39.15 20.25
C ALA A 546 20.21 -39.52 20.87
N GLY A 547 21.16 -38.58 20.78
CA GLY A 547 22.48 -38.73 21.42
C GLY A 547 22.38 -38.75 22.94
N VAL A 548 21.55 -37.88 23.50
CA VAL A 548 21.24 -37.86 24.94
C VAL A 548 19.77 -37.50 25.17
N ALA A 549 19.15 -38.16 26.15
CA ALA A 549 17.79 -37.89 26.58
C ALA A 549 17.71 -37.64 28.10
N PHE A 550 16.90 -36.69 28.53
CA PHE A 550 16.66 -36.48 29.95
C PHE A 550 15.80 -37.61 30.53
N TYR A 551 16.06 -38.00 31.78
CA TYR A 551 15.48 -39.21 32.38
C TYR A 551 13.95 -39.30 32.28
N TYR A 552 13.25 -38.20 32.57
CA TYR A 552 11.78 -38.20 32.53
C TYR A 552 11.24 -38.31 31.10
N THR A 553 11.96 -37.78 30.12
CA THR A 553 11.61 -37.77 28.70
C THR A 553 11.47 -39.16 28.09
N VAL A 554 12.33 -40.08 28.54
CA VAL A 554 12.39 -41.47 28.06
C VAL A 554 11.10 -42.25 28.37
N PHE A 555 10.34 -41.84 29.40
CA PHE A 555 9.08 -42.50 29.77
C PHE A 555 7.88 -42.06 28.92
N PHE A 556 7.92 -40.84 28.37
CA PHE A 556 6.82 -40.28 27.58
C PHE A 556 7.00 -40.49 26.08
N SER A 557 8.25 -40.73 25.65
CA SER A 557 8.58 -41.03 24.27
C SER A 557 8.15 -42.45 23.88
N LYS A 558 7.52 -42.61 22.71
CA LYS A 558 6.93 -43.89 22.27
C LYS A 558 6.87 -44.01 20.75
N ASN A 559 6.75 -45.25 20.28
CA ASN A 559 6.62 -45.57 18.86
C ASN A 559 7.73 -44.96 18.00
N ASN A 560 8.97 -44.97 18.50
CA ASN A 560 10.10 -44.47 17.73
C ASN A 560 10.88 -45.63 17.11
N TYR A 561 11.50 -45.42 15.95
CA TYR A 561 12.16 -46.47 15.20
C TYR A 561 13.51 -46.03 14.63
N TYR A 562 14.48 -46.94 14.56
CA TYR A 562 15.72 -46.67 13.84
C TYR A 562 16.24 -47.91 13.13
N ILE A 563 16.92 -47.70 12.01
CA ILE A 563 17.61 -48.76 11.29
C ILE A 563 18.93 -49.08 12.01
N ASN A 564 19.10 -50.32 12.44
CA ASN A 564 20.25 -50.84 13.15
C ASN A 564 21.54 -50.61 12.35
N LYS A 565 22.54 -50.04 13.00
CA LYS A 565 23.88 -49.82 12.44
C LYS A 565 24.93 -50.41 13.40
N PRO A 566 26.11 -50.82 12.93
CA PRO A 566 27.13 -51.43 13.77
C PRO A 566 27.71 -50.49 14.85
N ASN A 567 27.50 -49.17 14.71
CA ASN A 567 28.23 -48.15 15.44
C ASN A 567 27.58 -47.79 16.80
N PHE A 568 26.37 -48.27 17.08
CA PHE A 568 25.66 -48.01 18.33
C PHE A 568 24.60 -49.09 18.62
N SER A 569 24.20 -49.21 19.89
CA SER A 569 23.29 -50.28 20.36
C SER A 569 21.94 -49.78 20.89
N PHE A 570 21.78 -48.46 21.07
CA PHE A 570 20.62 -47.88 21.73
C PHE A 570 19.97 -46.79 20.87
N GLY A 571 18.65 -46.65 21.01
CA GLY A 571 17.88 -45.53 20.46
C GLY A 571 18.25 -44.22 21.13
N TYR A 572 18.40 -44.23 22.46
CA TYR A 572 19.00 -43.15 23.24
C TYR A 572 20.41 -43.55 23.65
N ALA A 573 21.44 -42.86 23.18
CA ALA A 573 22.82 -43.27 23.47
C ALA A 573 23.18 -43.12 24.95
N SER A 574 22.63 -42.09 25.61
CA SER A 574 22.78 -41.85 27.05
C SER A 574 21.53 -41.25 27.66
N ILE A 575 21.40 -41.42 28.99
CA ILE A 575 20.34 -40.79 29.78
C ILE A 575 20.96 -39.79 30.75
N LEU A 576 20.52 -38.53 30.71
CA LEU A 576 20.89 -37.49 31.66
C LEU A 576 19.94 -37.52 32.87
N LYS A 577 20.47 -37.73 34.06
CA LYS A 577 19.73 -37.67 35.33
C LYS A 577 20.60 -37.06 36.42
N ASP A 578 20.09 -36.05 37.13
CA ASP A 578 20.80 -35.41 38.24
C ASP A 578 22.23 -34.95 37.87
N ASN A 579 22.44 -34.48 36.63
CA ASN A 579 23.72 -34.09 36.01
C ASN A 579 24.72 -35.23 35.78
N PHE A 580 24.28 -36.49 35.83
CA PHE A 580 25.08 -37.65 35.47
C PHE A 580 24.55 -38.30 34.18
N LEU A 581 25.47 -38.76 33.35
CA LEU A 581 25.15 -39.58 32.18
C LEU A 581 25.14 -41.06 32.58
N PHE A 582 24.05 -41.73 32.26
CA PHE A 582 23.85 -43.16 32.43
C PHE A 582 23.81 -43.85 31.07
N ASP A 583 23.97 -45.17 31.09
CA ASP A 583 23.88 -46.02 29.90
C ASP A 583 22.58 -45.78 29.12
N GLY A 584 22.68 -45.98 27.80
CA GLY A 584 21.58 -45.79 26.86
C GLY A 584 20.37 -46.70 27.10
N SER A 585 19.28 -46.40 26.41
CA SER A 585 18.00 -47.12 26.53
C SER A 585 17.27 -47.24 25.19
N ASN A 586 16.46 -48.28 25.08
CA ASN A 586 15.49 -48.50 24.00
C ASN A 586 14.04 -48.38 24.50
N SER A 587 13.80 -47.83 25.69
CA SER A 587 12.44 -47.57 26.15
C SER A 587 11.71 -46.67 25.15
N GLY A 588 10.54 -47.10 24.67
CA GLY A 588 9.78 -46.36 23.65
C GLY A 588 10.39 -46.39 22.23
N VAL A 589 11.48 -47.13 22.02
CA VAL A 589 12.20 -47.22 20.74
C VAL A 589 12.31 -48.67 20.27
N THR A 590 11.98 -48.92 19.00
CA THR A 590 12.15 -50.21 18.35
C THR A 590 13.29 -50.16 17.35
N LYS A 591 14.25 -51.07 17.50
CA LYS A 591 15.34 -51.25 16.55
C LYS A 591 14.89 -52.15 15.40
N LEU A 592 15.11 -51.71 14.17
CA LEU A 592 14.80 -52.43 12.93
C LEU A 592 16.08 -52.83 12.21
N ASN A 593 16.11 -53.91 11.46
CA ASN A 593 17.31 -54.36 10.74
C ASN A 593 17.39 -53.81 9.31
N THR A 594 16.26 -53.48 8.72
CA THR A 594 16.16 -53.16 7.29
C THR A 594 15.18 -52.02 7.04
N MET A 595 15.33 -51.36 5.89
CA MET A 595 14.41 -50.32 5.46
C MET A 595 13.01 -50.88 5.19
N GLU A 596 12.93 -52.13 4.69
CA GLU A 596 11.68 -52.82 4.43
C GLU A 596 10.84 -53.04 5.70
N GLU A 597 11.49 -53.34 6.83
CA GLU A 597 10.81 -53.42 8.13
C GLU A 597 10.20 -52.08 8.54
N LEU A 598 10.89 -50.96 8.25
CA LEU A 598 10.41 -49.61 8.57
C LEU A 598 9.23 -49.22 7.68
N ILE A 599 9.33 -49.47 6.36
CA ILE A 599 8.27 -49.18 5.38
C ILE A 599 6.96 -49.93 5.72
N ALA A 600 7.05 -51.08 6.38
CA ALA A 600 5.88 -51.85 6.79
C ALA A 600 5.12 -51.27 8.00
N LEU A 601 5.62 -50.21 8.65
CA LEU A 601 5.03 -49.59 9.83
C LEU A 601 4.18 -48.37 9.47
N GLU A 602 3.11 -48.13 10.24
CA GLU A 602 2.22 -46.96 10.05
C GLU A 602 2.93 -45.61 10.25
N VAL A 603 4.06 -45.62 10.94
CA VAL A 603 4.90 -44.45 11.22
C VAL A 603 5.63 -43.93 9.97
N TYR A 604 5.82 -44.79 8.97
CA TYR A 604 6.55 -44.44 7.76
C TYR A 604 5.62 -43.69 6.80
N TRP A 605 6.00 -42.48 6.42
CA TRP A 605 5.18 -41.60 5.58
C TRP A 605 5.89 -41.06 4.34
N GLY A 606 7.12 -41.50 4.06
CA GLY A 606 7.82 -41.13 2.83
C GLY A 606 9.32 -41.11 3.00
#